data_AF-A0A9D2KXJ8-F1
#
_entry.id   AF-A0A9D2KXJ8-F1
#
_cell.length_a   1.000
_cell.length_b   1.000
_cell.length_c   1.000
_cell.angle_alpha   90.00
_cell.angle_beta   90.00
_cell.angle_gamma   90.00
#
_symmetry.space_group_name_H-M   'P 1'
#
loop_
_entity.id
_entity.type
_entity.pdbx_description
1 polymer ?
#
loop_
_entity_poly.entity_id
_entity_poly.type
_entity_poly.pdbx_seq_one_letter_code
_entity_poly.pdbx_strand_id
1 'polypeptide(L)'
;FYLHVKNPLLKVLKRPEEEELTQLLLGEHKLKGLLVAETDLTAAIEPDIEAGQSGLVLPFRYKKSGDFYSNSNDLVSRQELDLLIKNNRRRIQEAGNQILSGDLKMNPVKDRLFIPSVQGPYRAISQFDSTLIENRYRRLDKLNKAMVLEKLKQEFEEEDETDGHDTTKNDQ
;
A
#
# COMPACT_ATOMS: atom_id res chain seq x y z
N PHE A 1 8.64 6.21 -0.97
CA PHE A 1 9.26 5.33 0.05
C PHE A 1 9.11 5.92 1.43
N TYR A 2 9.12 5.07 2.46
CA TYR A 2 9.15 5.46 3.85
C TYR A 2 10.51 5.09 4.45
N LEU A 3 11.20 6.10 4.99
CA LEU A 3 12.41 5.92 5.79
C LEU A 3 12.03 5.90 7.27
N HIS A 4 12.48 4.89 8.01
CA HIS A 4 12.31 4.86 9.45
C HIS A 4 13.47 5.60 10.12
N VAL A 5 13.18 6.79 10.66
CA VAL A 5 14.14 7.57 11.45
C VAL A 5 14.22 6.95 12.85
N LYS A 6 15.30 6.21 13.09
CA LYS A 6 15.59 5.53 14.36
C LYS A 6 17.10 5.51 14.60
N ASN A 7 17.51 5.26 15.84
CA ASN A 7 18.87 4.86 16.15
C ASN A 7 18.84 3.34 16.50
N PRO A 8 19.09 2.44 15.52
CA PRO A 8 18.88 1.02 15.73
C PRO A 8 19.95 0.42 16.63
N LEU A 9 19.54 -0.47 17.54
CA LEU A 9 20.45 -1.32 18.28
C LEU A 9 20.74 -2.59 17.46
N LEU A 10 21.98 -2.77 17.05
CA LEU A 10 22.40 -3.94 16.29
C LEU A 10 22.63 -5.14 17.22
N LYS A 11 22.00 -6.27 16.89
CA LYS A 11 22.22 -7.55 17.58
C LYS A 11 23.36 -8.30 16.89
N VAL A 12 24.58 -8.10 17.37
CA VAL A 12 25.79 -8.76 16.84
C VAL A 12 26.35 -9.77 17.82
N LEU A 13 26.71 -10.97 17.34
CA LEU A 13 27.31 -12.04 18.16
C LEU A 13 28.82 -11.86 18.36
N LYS A 14 29.47 -11.17 17.42
CA LYS A 14 30.88 -10.80 17.44
C LYS A 14 31.01 -9.35 16.99
N ARG A 15 32.13 -8.70 17.31
CA ARG A 15 32.40 -7.35 16.83
C ARG A 15 32.54 -7.40 15.30
N PRO A 16 31.66 -6.72 14.53
CA PRO A 16 31.77 -6.68 13.09
C PRO A 16 32.96 -5.81 12.67
N GLU A 17 33.50 -6.09 11.50
CA GLU A 17 34.41 -5.17 10.80
C GLU A 17 33.63 -3.93 10.32
N GLU A 18 34.34 -2.87 9.96
CA GLU A 18 33.73 -1.58 9.59
C GLU A 18 32.76 -1.69 8.41
N GLU A 19 33.10 -2.51 7.41
CA GLU A 19 32.24 -2.75 6.25
C GLU A 19 30.97 -3.53 6.61
N GLU A 20 31.10 -4.60 7.40
CA GLU A 20 29.96 -5.40 7.88
C GLU A 20 29.04 -4.55 8.77
N LEU A 21 29.61 -3.70 9.63
CA LEU A 21 28.86 -2.76 10.45
C LEU A 21 28.03 -1.80 9.59
N THR A 22 28.62 -1.27 8.52
CA THR A 22 27.96 -0.36 7.59
C THR A 22 26.79 -1.06 6.89
N GLN A 23 26.98 -2.29 6.42
CA GLN A 23 25.90 -3.07 5.79
C GLN A 23 24.75 -3.37 6.75
N LEU A 24 25.05 -3.74 8.00
CA LEU A 24 24.03 -3.98 9.03
C LEU A 24 23.23 -2.71 9.35
N LEU A 25 23.89 -1.56 9.45
CA LEU A 25 23.22 -0.28 9.65
C LEU A 25 22.31 0.07 8.47
N LEU A 26 22.81 -0.05 7.23
CA LEU A 26 22.01 0.19 6.03
C LEU A 26 20.80 -0.74 5.96
N GLY A 27 20.96 -2.02 6.29
CA GLY A 27 19.87 -2.99 6.35
C GLY A 27 18.78 -2.61 7.36
N GLU A 28 19.15 -2.09 8.54
CA GLU A 28 18.19 -1.57 9.52
C GLU A 28 17.42 -0.34 9.03
N HIS A 29 18.02 0.41 8.10
CA HIS A 29 17.44 1.59 7.45
C HIS A 29 16.83 1.31 6.07
N LYS A 30 16.70 0.04 5.68
CA LYS A 30 16.05 -0.36 4.43
C LYS A 30 14.68 0.31 4.30
N LEU A 31 14.46 0.94 3.15
CA LEU A 31 13.25 1.67 2.83
C LEU A 31 12.05 0.72 2.73
N LYS A 32 10.90 1.20 3.20
CA LYS A 32 9.63 0.48 3.05
C LYS A 32 8.74 1.14 2.02
N GLY A 33 7.89 0.35 1.36
CA GLY A 33 6.89 0.83 0.41
C GLY A 33 7.01 0.16 -0.94
N LEU A 34 6.28 0.70 -1.92
CA LEU A 34 6.19 0.13 -3.26
C LEU A 34 7.38 0.57 -4.13
N LEU A 35 7.96 -0.39 -4.84
CA LEU A 35 9.03 -0.23 -5.82
C LEU A 35 8.59 -0.85 -7.14
N VAL A 36 8.81 -0.14 -8.23
CA VAL A 36 8.55 -0.67 -9.57
C VAL A 36 9.66 -1.66 -9.92
N ALA A 37 9.29 -2.86 -10.37
CA ALA A 37 10.20 -3.94 -10.73
C ALA A 37 10.87 -3.68 -12.11
N GLU A 38 11.68 -2.64 -12.18
CA GLU A 38 12.46 -2.24 -13.35
C GLU A 38 13.95 -2.27 -13.00
N THR A 39 14.72 -3.10 -13.71
CA THR A 39 16.14 -3.35 -13.41
C THR A 39 16.99 -2.10 -13.57
N ASP A 40 16.67 -1.24 -14.54
CA ASP A 40 17.39 0.02 -14.76
C ASP A 40 17.24 0.98 -13.57
N LEU A 41 16.06 1.01 -12.93
CA LEU A 41 15.81 1.85 -11.75
C LEU A 41 16.58 1.36 -10.53
N THR A 42 16.61 0.04 -10.31
CA THR A 42 17.33 -0.55 -9.18
C THR A 42 18.84 -0.47 -9.39
N ALA A 43 19.34 -0.69 -10.61
CA ALA A 43 20.77 -0.55 -10.92
C ALA A 43 21.27 0.90 -10.84
N ALA A 44 20.42 1.90 -11.14
CA ALA A 44 20.78 3.31 -10.99
C ALA A 44 20.99 3.74 -9.53
N ILE A 45 20.35 3.06 -8.58
CA ILE A 45 20.39 3.39 -7.15
C ILE A 45 21.35 2.46 -6.39
N GLU A 46 21.32 1.16 -6.70
CA GLU A 46 22.15 0.13 -6.06
C GLU A 46 22.86 -0.71 -7.14
N PRO A 47 23.90 -0.16 -7.81
CA PRO A 47 24.57 -0.81 -8.94
C PRO A 47 25.33 -2.08 -8.58
N ASP A 48 25.76 -2.21 -7.32
CA ASP A 48 26.60 -3.31 -6.85
C ASP A 48 25.80 -4.57 -6.46
N ILE A 49 24.48 -4.58 -6.67
CA ILE A 49 23.61 -5.71 -6.29
C ILE A 49 23.53 -6.74 -7.41
N GLU A 50 24.07 -7.92 -7.14
CA GLU A 50 24.13 -9.02 -8.10
C GLU A 50 22.96 -10.02 -8.00
N ALA A 51 22.90 -10.95 -8.95
CA ALA A 51 21.93 -12.03 -8.97
C ALA A 51 21.94 -12.86 -7.66
N GLY A 52 20.75 -13.12 -7.12
CA GLY A 52 20.59 -13.85 -5.85
C GLY A 52 20.72 -12.99 -4.59
N GLN A 53 21.19 -11.75 -4.71
CA GLN A 53 21.31 -10.79 -3.60
C GLN A 53 20.04 -9.97 -3.40
N SER A 54 19.94 -9.36 -2.22
CA SER A 54 18.87 -8.42 -1.88
C SER A 54 19.45 -7.01 -1.89
N GLY A 55 18.66 -6.01 -2.31
CA GLY A 55 19.07 -4.61 -2.21
C GLY A 55 19.45 -4.26 -0.76
N LEU A 56 20.40 -3.36 -0.55
CA LEU A 56 20.78 -2.94 0.80
C LEU A 56 19.75 -1.94 1.35
N VAL A 57 19.35 -0.98 0.52
CA VAL A 57 18.52 0.17 0.85
C VAL A 57 17.12 0.04 0.26
N LEU A 58 16.98 -0.49 -0.97
CA LEU A 58 15.68 -0.67 -1.61
C LEU A 58 15.04 -2.03 -1.27
N PRO A 59 13.70 -2.12 -1.18
CA PRO A 59 13.00 -3.35 -0.80
C PRO A 59 12.85 -4.35 -1.97
N PHE A 60 13.96 -4.73 -2.61
CA PHE A 60 13.97 -5.77 -3.65
C PHE A 60 14.94 -6.91 -3.36
N ARG A 61 14.77 -7.98 -4.13
CA ARG A 61 15.69 -9.11 -4.20
C ARG A 61 15.73 -9.65 -5.62
N TYR A 62 16.92 -9.97 -6.11
CA TYR A 62 17.08 -10.72 -7.35
C TYR A 62 17.09 -12.23 -7.07
N LYS A 63 16.52 -12.99 -8.00
CA LYS A 63 16.69 -14.44 -8.12
C LYS A 63 18.11 -14.72 -8.64
N LYS A 64 18.54 -15.98 -8.53
CA LYS A 64 19.79 -16.44 -9.16
C LYS A 64 19.76 -16.30 -10.70
N SER A 65 18.57 -16.22 -11.31
CA SER A 65 18.40 -15.95 -12.74
C SER A 65 18.66 -14.49 -13.13
N GLY A 66 18.75 -13.56 -12.16
CA GLY A 66 18.83 -12.12 -12.40
C GLY A 66 17.48 -11.40 -12.32
N ASP A 67 16.36 -12.11 -12.46
CA ASP A 67 15.03 -11.49 -12.37
C ASP A 67 14.66 -11.11 -10.94
N PHE A 68 13.70 -10.19 -10.80
CA PHE A 68 13.10 -9.87 -9.51
C PHE A 68 12.45 -11.10 -8.83
N TYR A 69 12.60 -11.17 -7.51
CA TYR A 69 11.91 -12.16 -6.69
C TYR A 69 10.42 -11.84 -6.60
N SER A 70 9.60 -12.68 -7.22
CA SER A 70 8.18 -12.42 -7.49
C SER A 70 7.26 -12.42 -6.27
N ASN A 71 7.72 -12.89 -5.11
CA ASN A 71 6.91 -12.99 -3.89
C ASN A 71 7.08 -11.81 -2.91
N SER A 72 7.59 -10.67 -3.39
CA SER A 72 7.68 -9.45 -2.59
C SER A 72 6.38 -8.64 -2.70
N ASN A 73 5.78 -8.29 -1.56
CA ASN A 73 4.62 -7.39 -1.52
C ASN A 73 4.99 -5.95 -1.90
N ASP A 74 6.27 -5.60 -1.80
CA ASP A 74 6.80 -4.27 -2.06
C ASP A 74 7.12 -4.04 -3.55
N LEU A 75 7.22 -5.11 -4.35
CA LEU A 75 7.49 -5.00 -5.79
C LEU A 75 6.20 -4.95 -6.58
N VAL A 76 6.06 -4.00 -7.50
CA VAL A 76 4.93 -3.87 -8.43
C VAL A 76 5.40 -3.68 -9.86
N SER A 77 4.60 -4.08 -10.84
CA SER A 77 4.83 -3.63 -12.23
C SER A 77 4.38 -2.18 -12.41
N ARG A 78 4.79 -1.55 -13.51
CA ARG A 78 4.34 -0.20 -13.86
C ARG A 78 2.81 -0.13 -13.99
N GLN A 79 2.22 -1.11 -14.65
CA GLN A 79 0.76 -1.23 -14.82
C GLN A 79 0.04 -1.42 -13.49
N GLU A 80 0.59 -2.24 -12.58
CA GLU A 80 0.03 -2.42 -11.23
C GLU A 80 0.07 -1.12 -10.43
N LEU A 81 1.17 -0.35 -10.53
CA LEU A 81 1.27 0.95 -9.88
C LEU A 81 0.25 1.96 -10.44
N ASP A 82 0.11 2.01 -11.76
CA ASP A 82 -0.86 2.89 -12.43
C ASP A 82 -2.30 2.55 -12.01
N LEU A 83 -2.63 1.26 -11.86
CA LEU A 83 -3.92 0.78 -11.36
C LEU A 83 -4.18 1.24 -9.91
N LEU A 84 -3.17 1.13 -9.04
CA LEU A 84 -3.26 1.61 -7.66
C LEU A 84 -3.47 3.13 -7.60
N ILE A 85 -2.80 3.89 -8.47
CA ILE A 85 -2.97 5.34 -8.59
C ILE A 85 -4.37 5.70 -9.12
N LYS A 86 -4.87 5.01 -10.15
CA LYS A 86 -6.24 5.20 -10.69
C LYS A 86 -7.27 5.01 -9.57
N ASN A 87 -7.19 3.91 -8.83
CA ASN A 87 -8.06 3.64 -7.69
C ASN A 87 -7.92 4.67 -6.56
N ASN A 88 -6.72 5.17 -6.27
CA ASN A 88 -6.54 6.21 -5.27
C ASN A 88 -7.30 7.49 -5.66
N ARG A 89 -7.21 7.91 -6.92
CA ARG A 89 -7.95 9.08 -7.45
C ARG A 89 -9.47 8.88 -7.37
N ARG A 90 -9.97 7.72 -7.80
CA ARG A 90 -11.41 7.37 -7.69
C ARG A 90 -11.88 7.48 -6.24
N ARG A 91 -11.15 6.91 -5.28
CA ARG A 91 -11.50 6.95 -3.85
C ARG A 91 -11.50 8.36 -3.26
N ILE A 92 -10.59 9.24 -3.72
CA ILE A 92 -10.59 10.65 -3.31
C ILE A 92 -11.85 11.35 -3.82
N GLN A 93 -12.24 11.12 -5.08
CA GLN A 93 -13.45 11.70 -5.66
C GLN A 93 -14.72 11.18 -4.97
N GLU A 94 -14.83 9.87 -4.75
CA GLU A 94 -15.94 9.26 -4.01
C GLU A 94 -16.08 9.85 -2.60
N ALA A 95 -14.97 9.97 -1.87
CA ALA A 95 -14.98 10.57 -0.54
C ALA A 95 -15.40 12.05 -0.58
N GLY A 96 -14.93 12.80 -1.58
CA GLY A 96 -15.34 14.20 -1.78
C GLY A 96 -16.83 14.32 -2.06
N ASN A 97 -17.38 13.48 -2.94
CA ASN A 97 -18.80 13.45 -3.25
C ASN A 97 -19.66 13.09 -2.02
N GLN A 98 -19.22 12.13 -1.21
CA GLN A 98 -19.90 11.76 0.05
C GLN A 98 -19.91 12.93 1.05
N ILE A 99 -18.82 13.68 1.15
CA ILE A 99 -18.76 14.88 2.00
C ILE A 99 -19.75 15.94 1.48
N LEU A 100 -19.76 16.21 0.18
CA LEU A 100 -20.62 17.23 -0.44
C LEU A 100 -22.11 16.85 -0.39
N SER A 101 -22.45 15.56 -0.44
CA SER A 101 -23.83 15.09 -0.25
C SER A 101 -24.30 15.17 1.20
N GLY A 102 -23.41 15.49 2.15
CA GLY A 102 -23.71 15.49 3.57
C GLY A 102 -23.87 14.09 4.15
N ASP A 103 -23.17 13.08 3.61
CA ASP A 103 -23.17 11.74 4.21
C ASP A 103 -22.40 11.77 5.56
N LEU A 104 -23.14 11.55 6.65
CA LEU A 104 -22.63 11.56 8.03
C LEU A 104 -22.63 10.16 8.65
N LYS A 105 -22.68 9.10 7.85
CA LYS A 105 -22.76 7.71 8.36
C LYS A 105 -21.59 7.36 9.28
N MET A 106 -21.92 7.02 10.53
CA MET A 106 -20.95 6.50 11.51
C MET A 106 -20.59 5.04 11.21
N ASN A 107 -19.45 4.82 10.55
CA ASN A 107 -19.01 3.48 10.15
C ASN A 107 -17.53 3.21 10.50
N PRO A 108 -17.18 3.15 11.80
CA PRO A 108 -15.80 2.98 12.24
C PRO A 108 -15.25 1.60 11.84
N VAL A 109 -13.97 1.56 11.47
CA VAL A 109 -13.29 0.31 11.12
C VAL A 109 -12.95 -0.48 12.39
N LYS A 110 -13.33 -1.75 12.46
CA LYS A 110 -12.96 -2.63 13.57
C LYS A 110 -11.44 -2.87 13.59
N ASP A 111 -10.87 -3.01 14.79
CA ASP A 111 -9.48 -3.45 15.01
C ASP A 111 -8.39 -2.49 14.46
N ARG A 112 -8.73 -1.20 14.23
CA ARG A 112 -7.72 -0.15 14.03
C ARG A 112 -7.22 0.41 15.36
N LEU A 113 -5.93 0.79 15.38
CA LEU A 113 -5.23 1.31 16.56
C LEU A 113 -5.86 2.56 17.18
N PHE A 114 -6.51 3.42 16.38
CA PHE A 114 -7.18 4.62 16.88
C PHE A 114 -8.23 5.12 15.90
N ILE A 115 -9.42 5.41 16.40
CA ILE A 115 -10.51 6.03 15.64
C ILE A 115 -11.00 7.24 16.43
N PRO A 116 -10.81 8.48 15.94
CA PRO A 116 -11.11 9.69 16.70
C PRO A 116 -12.55 9.78 17.24
N SER A 117 -13.53 9.28 16.49
CA SER A 117 -14.93 9.23 16.92
C SER A 117 -15.21 8.17 17.98
N VAL A 118 -14.48 7.06 18.04
CA VAL A 118 -14.77 5.97 19.00
C VAL A 118 -13.91 6.08 20.25
N GLN A 119 -12.64 6.46 20.10
CA GLN A 119 -11.61 6.40 21.14
C GLN A 119 -10.89 7.74 21.36
N GLY A 120 -11.21 8.76 20.57
CA GLY A 120 -10.50 10.03 20.54
C GLY A 120 -11.31 11.24 20.99
N PRO A 121 -10.90 12.45 20.58
CA PRO A 121 -11.44 13.72 21.10
C PRO A 121 -12.93 13.93 20.77
N TYR A 122 -13.44 13.24 19.75
CA TYR A 122 -14.83 13.38 19.32
C TYR A 122 -15.77 12.35 19.94
N ARG A 123 -15.26 11.46 20.81
CA ARG A 123 -16.06 10.39 21.42
C ARG A 123 -17.30 10.93 22.13
N ALA A 124 -17.14 11.97 22.94
CA ALA A 124 -18.23 12.58 23.72
C ALA A 124 -19.37 13.13 22.84
N ILE A 125 -19.07 13.52 21.60
CA ILE A 125 -20.05 14.09 20.66
C ILE A 125 -20.61 13.01 19.74
N SER A 126 -19.79 12.05 19.32
CA SER A 126 -20.19 10.99 18.38
C SER A 126 -21.27 10.06 18.90
N GLN A 127 -21.31 9.86 20.24
CA GLN A 127 -22.19 8.91 20.92
C GLN A 127 -22.21 7.50 20.29
N PHE A 128 -21.11 7.08 19.65
CA PHE A 128 -21.05 5.78 19.01
C PHE A 128 -21.18 4.66 20.05
N ASP A 129 -22.23 3.85 19.91
CA ASP A 129 -22.52 2.70 20.75
C ASP A 129 -22.78 1.48 19.87
N SER A 130 -21.89 0.49 19.92
CA SER A 130 -21.99 -0.74 19.11
C SER A 130 -23.07 -1.72 19.56
N THR A 131 -23.78 -1.46 20.65
CA THR A 131 -24.95 -2.24 21.07
C THR A 131 -26.23 -1.83 20.32
N LEU A 132 -26.24 -0.62 19.76
CA LEU A 132 -27.34 -0.12 18.94
C LEU A 132 -27.30 -0.71 17.53
N ILE A 133 -28.46 -1.04 16.97
CA ILE A 133 -28.54 -1.78 15.71
C ILE A 133 -28.07 -0.95 14.50
N GLU A 134 -28.26 0.36 14.58
CA GLU A 134 -27.84 1.37 13.63
C GLU A 134 -26.31 1.56 13.59
N ASN A 135 -25.61 1.23 14.69
CA ASN A 135 -24.18 1.44 14.84
C ASN A 135 -23.43 0.13 14.67
N ARG A 136 -22.74 -0.02 13.54
CA ARG A 136 -21.94 -1.22 13.28
C ARG A 136 -20.51 -0.86 12.92
N TYR A 137 -19.58 -1.64 13.45
CA TYR A 137 -18.20 -1.60 12.99
C TYR A 137 -18.09 -2.21 11.59
N ARG A 138 -17.35 -1.56 10.70
CA ARG A 138 -16.90 -2.15 9.44
C ARG A 138 -15.67 -3.02 9.69
N ARG A 139 -15.76 -4.31 9.38
CA ARG A 139 -14.58 -5.19 9.35
C ARG A 139 -13.90 -5.06 7.99
N LEU A 140 -12.56 -4.98 8.01
CA LEU A 140 -11.77 -5.01 6.78
C LEU A 140 -11.20 -6.41 6.59
N ASP A 141 -11.43 -6.97 5.42
CA ASP A 141 -10.83 -8.24 5.05
C ASP A 141 -9.33 -8.06 4.83
N LYS A 142 -8.55 -9.04 5.30
CA LYS A 142 -7.12 -9.10 5.02
C LYS A 142 -6.93 -9.65 3.60
N LEU A 143 -6.71 -8.76 2.65
CA LEU A 143 -6.42 -9.12 1.26
C LEU A 143 -4.90 -9.12 1.03
N ASN A 144 -4.41 -10.11 0.30
CA ASN A 144 -3.02 -10.09 -0.19
C ASN A 144 -2.92 -9.23 -1.46
N LYS A 145 -1.68 -8.91 -1.88
CA LYS A 145 -1.41 -8.08 -3.06
C LYS A 145 -2.16 -8.56 -4.30
N ALA A 146 -2.07 -9.85 -4.62
CA ALA A 146 -2.68 -10.43 -5.82
C ALA A 146 -4.20 -10.26 -5.81
N MET A 147 -4.86 -10.54 -4.68
CA MET A 147 -6.31 -10.37 -4.53
C MET A 147 -6.74 -8.91 -4.66
N VAL A 148 -5.95 -7.96 -4.14
CA VAL A 148 -6.25 -6.54 -4.29
C VAL A 148 -6.17 -6.13 -5.76
N LEU A 149 -5.10 -6.50 -6.45
CA LEU A 149 -4.91 -6.15 -7.86
C LEU A 149 -5.97 -6.77 -8.75
N GLU A 150 -6.33 -8.04 -8.50
CA GLU A 150 -7.39 -8.72 -9.24
C GLU A 150 -8.74 -8.01 -9.09
N LYS A 151 -9.12 -7.67 -7.86
CA LYS A 151 -10.34 -6.89 -7.60
C LYS A 151 -10.34 -5.54 -8.33
N LEU A 152 -9.21 -4.84 -8.31
CA LEU A 152 -9.10 -3.56 -8.99
C LEU A 152 -9.24 -3.70 -10.51
N LYS A 153 -8.68 -4.75 -11.12
CA LYS A 153 -8.84 -5.00 -12.55
C LYS A 153 -10.30 -5.23 -12.91
N GLN A 154 -10.98 -6.12 -12.19
CA GLN A 154 -12.39 -6.44 -12.40
C GLN A 154 -13.27 -5.19 -12.26
N GLU A 155 -13.08 -4.40 -11.18
CA GLU A 155 -13.83 -3.16 -10.96
C GLU A 155 -13.67 -2.16 -12.12
N PHE A 156 -12.46 -2.03 -12.69
CA PHE A 156 -12.23 -1.09 -13.80
C PHE A 156 -12.61 -1.63 -15.18
N GLU A 157 -12.58 -2.95 -15.39
CA GLU A 157 -13.07 -3.58 -16.62
C GLU A 157 -14.59 -3.44 -16.72
N GLU A 158 -15.32 -3.64 -15.62
CA GLU A 158 -16.78 -3.44 -15.57
C GLU A 158 -17.19 -1.97 -15.80
N GLU A 159 -16.45 -1.01 -15.21
CA GLU A 159 -16.69 0.42 -15.42
C GLU A 159 -16.51 0.83 -16.89
N ASP A 160 -15.42 0.40 -17.54
CA ASP A 160 -15.10 0.74 -18.93
C ASP A 160 -16.14 0.13 -19.92
N GLU A 161 -16.74 -1.02 -19.60
CA GLU A 161 -17.83 -1.61 -20.38
C GLU A 161 -19.17 -0.87 -20.20
N THR A 162 -19.45 -0.35 -19.00
CA THR A 162 -20.70 0.38 -18.73
C THR A 162 -20.71 1.79 -19.34
N ASP A 163 -19.58 2.51 -19.31
CA ASP A 163 -19.45 3.84 -19.93
C ASP A 163 -19.46 3.76 -21.48
N GLY A 164 -19.07 2.62 -22.05
CA GLY A 164 -19.16 2.35 -23.49
C GLY A 164 -20.59 2.19 -24.02
N HIS A 165 -21.58 1.92 -23.16
CA HIS A 165 -22.97 1.68 -23.59
C HIS A 165 -23.83 2.95 -23.65
N ASP A 166 -23.42 4.05 -23.01
CA ASP A 166 -24.21 5.29 -22.92
C ASP A 166 -23.98 6.25 -24.12
N THR A 167 -23.01 5.97 -25.00
CA THR A 167 -22.69 6.83 -26.15
C THR A 167 -23.43 6.49 -27.45
N THR A 168 -24.29 5.46 -27.48
CA THR A 168 -25.01 5.03 -28.70
C THR A 168 -26.51 5.39 -28.75
N LYS A 169 -27.04 6.12 -27.77
CA LYS A 169 -28.44 6.56 -27.75
C LYS A 169 -28.60 8.08 -27.67
N ASN A 170 -28.05 8.82 -28.64
CA ASN A 170 -28.51 10.18 -28.88
C ASN A 170 -28.23 10.67 -30.30
N ASP A 171 -28.52 9.83 -31.30
CA ASP A 171 -28.71 10.25 -32.69
C ASP A 171 -29.79 9.37 -33.31
N GLN A 172 -31.06 9.76 -33.13
CA GLN A 172 -32.19 9.46 -34.02
C GLN A 172 -33.39 10.36 -33.71
#